data_AF-A0A914ZAW0-F1
#
_entry.id   AF-A0A914ZAW0-F1
#
_cell.length_a   1.000
_cell.length_b   1.000
_cell.length_c   1.000
_cell.angle_alpha   90.00
_cell.angle_beta   90.00
_cell.angle_gamma   90.00
#
_symmetry.space_group_name_H-M   'P 1'
#
loop_
_entity.id
_entity.type
_entity.pdbx_description
1 polymer ?
#
loop_
_entity_poly.entity_id
_entity_poly.type
_entity_poly.pdbx_seq_one_letter_code
_entity_poly.pdbx_strand_id
1 'polypeptide(L)'
;MGSRTAPSFKDIYLMNLYYNCLCSSGVTCQNGGFRHPRNCNICICPSGFGGTVCNQRQTAENGAIDIGAVLTATSNYQTLSGKTGEPNKILQRAQAVYWHIYVSVVNT
;
A
#
# COMPACT_ATOMS: atom_id res chain seq x y z
N MET A 1 10.79 6.33 -15.99
CA MET A 1 9.77 5.64 -16.78
C MET A 1 10.38 4.43 -17.50
N GLY A 2 10.08 3.21 -17.03
CA GLY A 2 10.68 1.98 -17.62
C GLY A 2 10.06 0.65 -17.17
N SER A 3 8.84 0.66 -16.63
CA SER A 3 8.14 -0.57 -16.23
C SER A 3 7.27 -1.07 -17.39
N ARG A 4 7.35 -2.38 -17.69
CA ARG A 4 6.62 -3.02 -18.82
C ARG A 4 5.14 -3.28 -18.54
N THR A 5 4.66 -2.97 -17.33
CA THR A 5 3.29 -3.31 -16.90
C THR A 5 2.43 -2.07 -16.62
N ALA A 6 3.00 -1.06 -15.97
CA ALA A 6 2.34 0.21 -15.64
C ALA A 6 3.41 1.22 -15.19
N PRO A 7 3.12 2.54 -15.22
CA PRO A 7 4.00 3.54 -14.61
C PRO A 7 4.30 3.18 -13.15
N SER A 8 5.55 3.35 -12.72
CA SER A 8 5.87 3.15 -11.31
C SER A 8 5.20 4.22 -10.45
N PHE A 9 5.00 3.96 -9.16
CA PHE A 9 4.46 4.94 -8.22
C PHE A 9 5.20 6.29 -8.29
N LYS A 10 6.54 6.25 -8.43
CA LYS A 10 7.37 7.45 -8.60
C LYS A 10 7.14 8.15 -9.92
N ASP A 11 6.94 7.41 -11.02
CA ASP A 11 6.59 8.03 -12.32
C ASP A 11 5.28 8.81 -12.19
N ILE A 12 4.26 8.24 -11.54
CA ILE A 12 2.96 8.90 -11.31
C ILE A 12 3.15 10.15 -10.43
N TYR A 13 3.91 10.05 -9.34
CA TYR A 13 4.19 11.18 -8.46
C TYR A 13 4.89 12.32 -9.20
N LEU A 14 5.97 12.02 -9.92
CA LEU A 14 6.76 13.02 -10.64
C LEU A 14 5.95 13.72 -11.73
N MET A 15 5.07 13.01 -12.44
CA MET A 15 4.18 13.63 -13.42
C MET A 15 3.20 14.61 -12.75
N ASN A 16 2.57 14.22 -11.64
CA ASN A 16 1.66 15.11 -10.92
C ASN A 16 2.38 16.33 -10.34
N LEU A 17 3.62 16.16 -9.89
CA LEU A 17 4.46 17.26 -9.42
C LEU A 17 4.81 18.21 -10.58
N TYR A 18 5.27 17.66 -11.71
CA TYR A 18 5.71 18.43 -12.88
C TYR A 18 4.58 19.27 -13.50
N TYR A 19 3.37 18.70 -13.56
CA TYR A 19 2.17 19.40 -14.05
C TYR A 19 1.41 20.16 -12.94
N ASN A 20 2.00 20.32 -11.75
CA ASN A 20 1.42 21.04 -10.62
C ASN A 20 -0.03 20.62 -10.28
N CYS A 21 -0.31 19.32 -10.36
CA CYS A 21 -1.63 18.73 -10.10
C CYS A 21 -1.80 18.34 -8.62
N LEU A 22 -0.74 18.40 -7.81
CA LEU A 22 -0.79 18.04 -6.40
C LEU A 22 -1.49 19.13 -5.58
N CYS A 23 -2.38 18.71 -4.69
CA CYS A 23 -3.03 19.62 -3.75
C CYS A 23 -2.01 20.25 -2.79
N SER A 24 -2.10 21.58 -2.62
CA SER A 24 -1.26 22.34 -1.67
C SER A 24 -1.64 22.08 -0.21
N SER A 25 -2.93 21.87 0.07
CA SER A 25 -3.49 21.61 1.40
C SER A 25 -4.37 20.36 1.40
N GLY A 26 -4.84 19.96 2.59
CA GLY A 26 -5.65 18.77 2.80
C GLY A 26 -4.95 17.77 3.72
N VAL A 27 -5.24 16.49 3.51
CA VAL A 27 -4.76 15.43 4.41
C VAL A 27 -3.24 15.25 4.36
N THR A 28 -2.63 14.80 5.46
CA THR A 28 -1.21 14.43 5.50
C THR A 28 -1.06 12.95 5.22
N CYS A 29 -0.39 12.62 4.11
CA CYS A 29 -0.11 11.24 3.73
C CYS A 29 1.10 10.69 4.51
N GLN A 30 1.00 9.43 4.94
CA GLN A 30 2.07 8.71 5.62
C GLN A 30 2.79 7.76 4.65
N ASN A 31 3.89 7.15 5.10
CA ASN A 31 4.62 6.09 4.40
C ASN A 31 5.00 6.42 2.94
N GLY A 32 5.23 7.70 2.64
CA GLY A 32 5.61 8.15 1.30
C GLY A 32 4.46 8.28 0.29
N GLY A 33 3.20 8.24 0.75
CA GLY A 33 2.04 8.60 -0.07
C GLY A 33 2.02 10.08 -0.46
N PHE A 34 1.27 10.42 -1.51
CA PHE A 34 1.02 11.80 -1.92
C PHE A 34 -0.48 12.07 -2.10
N ARG A 35 -0.90 13.32 -1.96
CA ARG A 35 -2.32 13.70 -2.02
C ARG A 35 -2.91 13.39 -3.38
N HIS A 36 -4.13 12.88 -3.39
CA HIS A 36 -4.83 12.60 -4.63
C HIS A 36 -5.15 13.92 -5.36
N PRO A 37 -4.73 14.11 -6.63
CA PRO A 37 -4.86 15.37 -7.36
C PRO A 37 -6.28 15.92 -7.48
N ARG A 38 -7.29 15.04 -7.48
CA ARG A 38 -8.72 15.41 -7.59
C ARG A 38 -9.48 15.38 -6.27
N ASN A 39 -8.86 14.89 -5.19
CA ASN A 39 -9.49 14.79 -3.88
C ASN A 39 -8.42 14.94 -2.80
N CYS A 40 -8.24 16.17 -2.33
CA CYS A 40 -7.17 16.52 -1.40
C CYS A 40 -7.32 15.90 0.00
N ASN A 41 -8.42 15.20 0.27
CA ASN A 41 -8.70 14.54 1.55
C ASN A 41 -8.33 13.05 1.56
N ILE A 42 -7.83 12.51 0.44
CA ILE A 42 -7.35 11.13 0.35
C ILE A 42 -5.93 11.10 -0.26
N CYS A 43 -5.20 10.04 0.02
CA CYS A 43 -3.85 9.82 -0.49
C CYS A 43 -3.80 8.73 -1.56
N ILE A 44 -2.89 8.89 -2.51
CA ILE A 44 -2.42 7.81 -3.37
C ILE A 44 -1.24 7.15 -2.64
N CYS A 45 -1.39 5.86 -2.34
CA CYS A 45 -0.46 5.12 -1.50
C CYS A 45 0.52 4.28 -2.33
N PRO A 46 1.78 4.15 -1.88
CA PRO A 46 2.70 3.20 -2.47
C PRO A 46 2.25 1.77 -2.18
N SER A 47 2.79 0.84 -2.98
CA SER A 47 2.57 -0.61 -2.82
C SER A 47 2.74 -1.05 -1.36
N GLY A 48 1.74 -1.74 -0.84
CA GLY A 48 1.71 -2.26 0.53
C GLY A 48 1.00 -1.36 1.54
N PHE A 49 0.78 -0.09 1.21
CA PHE A 49 0.08 0.85 2.08
C PHE A 49 -1.31 1.19 1.54
N GLY A 50 -2.25 1.42 2.45
CA GLY A 50 -3.63 1.72 2.14
C GLY A 50 -4.30 2.61 3.19
N GLY A 51 -5.60 2.77 3.04
CA GLY A 51 -6.39 3.72 3.83
C GLY A 51 -6.25 5.16 3.34
N THR A 52 -7.07 6.05 3.91
CA THR A 52 -7.14 7.47 3.51
C THR A 52 -5.80 8.18 3.55
N VAL A 53 -4.92 7.79 4.48
CA VAL A 53 -3.63 8.45 4.73
C VAL A 53 -2.43 7.53 4.56
N CYS A 54 -2.60 6.36 3.94
CA CYS A 54 -1.52 5.38 3.73
C CYS A 54 -0.91 4.82 5.02
N ASN A 55 -1.66 4.82 6.13
CA ASN A 55 -1.21 4.28 7.43
C ASN A 55 -1.67 2.84 7.68
N GLN A 56 -2.50 2.29 6.80
CA GLN A 56 -3.00 0.93 6.90
C GLN A 56 -2.23 0.03 5.93
N ARG A 57 -2.34 -1.28 6.15
CA ARG A 57 -1.92 -2.26 5.15
C ARG A 57 -2.83 -2.16 3.92
N GLN A 58 -2.26 -2.23 2.73
CA GLN A 58 -3.02 -2.38 1.49
C GLN A 58 -3.79 -3.71 1.54
N THR A 59 -5.12 -3.63 1.44
CA THR A 59 -6.02 -4.77 1.31
C THR A 59 -6.12 -5.20 -0.14
N ALA A 60 -6.57 -6.43 -0.39
CA ALA A 60 -6.85 -6.88 -1.74
C ALA A 60 -7.83 -5.95 -2.49
N GLU A 61 -7.57 -5.78 -3.78
CA GLU A 61 -8.38 -4.97 -4.70
C GLU A 61 -9.20 -5.89 -5.61
N ASN A 62 -10.31 -5.36 -6.16
CA ASN A 62 -11.09 -5.99 -7.23
C ASN A 62 -11.57 -7.43 -6.94
N GLY A 63 -12.00 -7.71 -5.70
CA GLY A 63 -12.52 -9.02 -5.31
C GLY A 63 -11.47 -10.14 -5.24
N ALA A 64 -10.18 -9.79 -5.28
CA ALA A 64 -9.12 -10.74 -4.94
C ALA A 64 -9.21 -11.13 -3.46
N ILE A 65 -8.74 -12.33 -3.14
CA ILE A 65 -8.60 -12.77 -1.75
C ILE A 65 -7.59 -11.84 -1.06
N ASP A 66 -7.96 -11.30 0.09
CA ASP A 66 -7.06 -10.54 0.95
C ASP A 66 -6.10 -11.47 1.67
N ILE A 67 -4.93 -11.65 1.07
CA ILE A 67 -3.84 -12.45 1.61
C ILE A 67 -2.88 -11.46 2.28
N GLY A 68 -2.60 -11.67 3.57
CA GLY A 68 -1.79 -10.75 4.38
C GLY A 68 -2.37 -10.56 5.78
N ALA A 69 -1.60 -9.93 6.66
CA ALA A 69 -2.05 -9.61 8.01
C ALA A 69 -1.36 -8.39 8.59
N VAL A 70 -2.01 -7.78 9.58
CA VAL A 70 -1.39 -6.84 10.50
C VAL A 70 -1.08 -7.60 11.79
N LEU A 71 0.18 -7.58 12.23
CA LEU A 71 0.68 -8.37 13.34
C LEU A 71 1.42 -7.49 14.33
N THR A 72 1.40 -7.91 15.59
CA THR A 72 2.17 -7.27 16.65
C THR A 72 3.29 -8.20 17.08
N ALA A 73 4.53 -7.72 16.96
CA ALA A 73 5.71 -8.43 17.41
C ALA A 73 5.68 -8.60 18.94
N THR A 74 6.08 -9.78 19.39
CA THR A 74 6.29 -10.10 20.81
C THR A 74 7.75 -10.48 21.01
N SER A 75 8.18 -10.67 22.27
CA SER A 75 9.53 -11.17 22.57
C SER A 75 9.77 -12.62 22.14
N ASN A 76 8.71 -13.34 21.75
CA ASN A 76 8.78 -14.73 21.33
C ASN A 76 8.71 -14.83 19.80
N TYR A 77 9.48 -15.77 19.24
CA TYR A 77 9.42 -16.07 17.81
C TYR A 77 8.03 -16.55 17.40
N GLN A 78 7.57 -16.06 16.25
CA GLN A 78 6.30 -16.46 15.63
C GLN A 78 6.55 -16.78 14.16
N THR A 79 5.93 -17.85 13.66
CA THR A 79 6.05 -18.26 12.25
C THR A 79 4.90 -17.67 11.43
N LEU A 80 5.24 -16.98 10.35
CA LEU A 80 4.28 -16.42 9.41
C LEU A 80 4.01 -17.42 8.29
N SER A 81 2.75 -17.76 8.08
CA SER A 81 2.32 -18.61 6.96
C SER A 81 1.39 -17.83 6.04
N GLY A 82 1.69 -17.83 4.75
CA GLY A 82 0.84 -17.26 3.70
C GLY A 82 0.75 -18.23 2.53
N LYS A 83 -0.46 -18.46 2.02
CA LYS A 83 -0.67 -19.16 0.76
C LYS A 83 -1.00 -18.11 -0.29
N THR A 84 -0.23 -18.06 -1.37
CA THR A 84 -0.47 -17.15 -2.49
C THR A 84 -0.98 -17.95 -3.70
N GLY A 85 -1.98 -17.42 -4.40
CA GLY A 85 -2.58 -18.07 -5.57
C GLY A 85 -3.73 -19.04 -5.24
N GLU A 86 -4.68 -19.15 -6.16
CA GLU A 86 -5.77 -20.14 -6.13
C GLU A 86 -5.40 -21.31 -7.06
N PRO A 87 -5.61 -22.59 -6.65
CA PRO A 87 -5.42 -23.73 -7.55
C PRO A 87 -6.31 -23.57 -8.79
N ASN A 88 -5.72 -23.73 -9.98
CA ASN A 88 -6.42 -23.70 -11.28
C ASN A 88 -6.98 -22.34 -11.72
N LYS A 89 -6.57 -21.21 -11.11
CA LYS A 89 -6.96 -19.87 -11.56
C LYS A 89 -5.74 -19.07 -12.01
N ILE A 90 -5.65 -18.83 -13.32
CA ILE A 90 -4.63 -17.92 -13.86
C ILE A 90 -5.10 -16.48 -13.63
N LEU A 91 -4.40 -15.80 -12.73
CA LEU A 91 -4.64 -14.39 -12.49
C LEU A 91 -3.95 -13.57 -13.59
N GLN A 92 -4.71 -12.69 -14.24
CA GLN A 92 -4.17 -11.81 -15.30
C GLN A 92 -3.17 -10.76 -14.78
N ARG A 93 -3.05 -10.62 -13.46
CA ARG A 93 -2.09 -9.71 -12.80
C ARG A 93 -1.43 -10.43 -11.63
N ALA A 94 -0.16 -10.09 -11.38
CA ALA A 94 0.53 -10.55 -10.19
C ALA A 94 -0.23 -10.09 -8.94
N GLN A 95 -0.57 -11.04 -8.07
CA GLN A 95 -1.06 -10.72 -6.75
C GLN A 95 0.13 -10.29 -5.89
N ALA A 96 0.03 -9.11 -5.29
CA ALA A 96 0.94 -8.67 -4.26
C ALA A 96 0.29 -8.89 -2.90
N VAL A 97 1.09 -9.39 -1.96
CA VAL A 97 0.65 -9.79 -0.62
C VAL A 97 1.52 -9.05 0.37
N TYR A 98 0.90 -8.43 1.37
CA TYR A 98 1.59 -7.54 2.29
C TYR A 98 1.37 -7.98 3.73
N TRP A 99 2.39 -7.83 4.57
CA TRP A 99 2.29 -7.98 6.01
C TRP A 99 2.84 -6.72 6.66
N HIS A 100 2.10 -6.19 7.63
CA HIS A 100 2.60 -5.11 8.48
C HIS A 100 2.86 -5.69 9.87
N ILE A 101 4.09 -5.54 10.36
CA ILE A 101 4.49 -6.01 11.69
C ILE A 101 4.85 -4.79 12.53
N TYR A 102 4.09 -4.54 13.58
CA TYR A 102 4.30 -3.44 14.51
C TYR A 102 4.89 -3.94 15.82
N VAL A 103 5.71 -3.14 16.48
CA VAL A 103 6.11 -3.39 17.88
C VAL A 103 5.15 -2.62 18.78
N SER A 104 4.53 -3.29 19.75
CA SER A 104 3.84 -2.59 20.83
C SER A 104 4.88 -1.92 21.71
N VAL A 105 5.01 -0.60 21.61
CA VAL A 105 5.76 0.17 22.60
C VAL A 105 4.97 0.07 23.90
N VAL A 106 5.49 -0.71 24.85
CA VAL A 106 5.01 -0.66 26.23
C VAL A 106 5.44 0.70 26.74
N ASN A 107 4.51 1.64 26.86
CA ASN A 107 4.78 2.92 27.51
C ASN A 107 5.06 2.63 28.99
N THR A 108 6.35 2.58 29.35
CA THR A 108 6.83 2.64 30.74
C THR A 108 6.96 4.09 31.19
#